data_AF-A0A7R8H991-F1
#
_entry.id   AF-A0A7R8H991-F1
#
_cell.length_a   1.000
_cell.length_b   1.000
_cell.length_c   1.000
_cell.angle_alpha   90.00
_cell.angle_beta   90.00
_cell.angle_gamma   90.00
#
_symmetry.space_group_name_H-M   'P 1'
#
loop_
_entity.id
_entity.type
_entity.pdbx_description
1 polymer ?
#
loop_
_entity_poly.entity_id
_entity_poly.type
_entity_poly.pdbx_seq_one_letter_code
_entity_poly.pdbx_strand_id
1 'polypeptide(L)'
;MRSIIFANYIARDTRRWGATIDVEHSHVKLLGNLTLNLWDCGGQGAFMENYFTSQRGKNIFRNVEVLIYVFDFESRDMNLEIAYYQSCLEAILTHSSDAKIFCLIHKMDLIAEDHREMYFKEREEDLILLSKPLECKCFKTSIWDETLYKAWSSIVYMLIPNVKDVENSLNQFSDILEADEVLLFERATFLVIAHSQRSSNTDIHRFEKISNIIKQFKLSCSKIGAQFKFMEVRNSTFACFIDVFTPNTYVCIVMSNRSISTQR
;
A
#
# COMPACT_ATOMS: atom_id res chain seq x y z
N MET A 1 0.20 -8.97 -5.66
CA MET A 1 0.02 -7.62 -5.10
C MET A 1 0.50 -6.51 -6.03
N ARG A 2 1.76 -6.56 -6.50
CA ARG A 2 2.35 -5.60 -7.47
C ARG A 2 1.40 -5.22 -8.60
N SER A 3 0.80 -6.21 -9.26
CA SER A 3 -0.04 -5.98 -10.44
C SER A 3 -1.34 -5.21 -10.15
N ILE A 4 -1.89 -5.34 -8.94
CA ILE A 4 -3.13 -4.65 -8.54
C ILE A 4 -2.84 -3.16 -8.29
N ILE A 5 -1.83 -2.88 -7.48
CA ILE A 5 -1.49 -1.51 -7.09
C ILE A 5 -0.89 -0.73 -8.26
N PHE A 6 0.10 -1.32 -8.95
CA PHE A 6 0.93 -0.60 -9.92
C PHE A 6 0.59 -0.88 -11.38
N ALA A 7 -0.04 -2.01 -11.71
CA ALA A 7 -0.31 -2.40 -13.10
C ALA A 7 -1.80 -2.44 -13.47
N ASN A 8 -2.69 -1.87 -12.62
CA ASN A 8 -4.11 -1.72 -12.93
C ASN A 8 -4.87 -3.06 -13.13
N TYR A 9 -4.39 -4.16 -12.54
CA TYR A 9 -5.09 -5.44 -12.59
C TYR A 9 -6.22 -5.51 -11.57
N ILE A 10 -7.29 -6.23 -11.92
CA ILE A 10 -8.36 -6.60 -11.01
C ILE A 10 -7.96 -7.92 -10.32
N ALA A 11 -8.36 -8.12 -9.07
CA ALA A 11 -8.04 -9.32 -8.28
C ALA A 11 -8.29 -10.63 -9.05
N ARG A 12 -9.41 -10.74 -9.77
CA ARG A 12 -9.75 -11.94 -10.56
C ARG A 12 -8.72 -12.28 -11.65
N ASP A 13 -8.11 -11.26 -12.26
CA ASP A 13 -7.16 -11.46 -13.36
C ASP A 13 -5.81 -11.99 -12.85
N THR A 14 -5.57 -11.91 -11.53
CA THR A 14 -4.32 -12.40 -10.96
C THR A 14 -4.16 -13.92 -11.01
N ARG A 15 -5.25 -14.67 -11.20
CA ARG A 15 -5.22 -16.13 -11.38
C ARG A 15 -4.48 -16.59 -12.64
N ARG A 16 -4.23 -15.67 -13.58
CA ARG A 16 -3.54 -15.97 -14.84
C ARG A 16 -2.02 -15.87 -14.72
N TRP A 17 -1.49 -15.38 -13.60
CA TRP A 17 -0.06 -15.27 -13.40
C TRP A 17 0.56 -16.63 -13.13
N GLY A 18 1.61 -16.94 -13.89
CA GLY A 18 2.52 -18.03 -13.56
C GLY A 18 3.42 -17.66 -12.39
N ALA A 19 4.19 -18.63 -11.91
CA ALA A 19 5.18 -18.38 -10.87
C ALA A 19 6.30 -17.46 -11.40
N THR A 20 6.70 -16.47 -10.60
CA THR A 20 7.85 -15.61 -10.90
C THR A 20 9.12 -16.46 -10.94
N ILE A 21 9.92 -16.27 -11.99
CA ILE A 21 11.21 -16.95 -12.19
C ILE A 21 12.30 -15.97 -11.78
N ASP A 22 13.12 -16.34 -10.79
CA ASP A 22 14.19 -15.50 -10.25
C ASP A 22 13.64 -14.13 -9.78
N VAL A 23 14.31 -13.00 -10.09
CA VAL A 23 13.87 -11.65 -9.70
C VAL A 23 13.28 -10.90 -10.89
N GLU A 24 12.05 -10.42 -10.76
CA GLU A 24 11.44 -9.49 -11.72
C GLU A 24 11.57 -8.05 -11.23
N HIS A 25 12.27 -7.21 -12.00
CA HIS A 25 12.44 -5.80 -11.68
C HIS A 25 11.31 -4.94 -12.25
N SER A 26 10.85 -3.96 -11.48
CA SER A 26 9.86 -2.99 -11.93
C SER A 26 10.22 -1.59 -11.43
N HIS A 27 10.19 -0.62 -12.32
CA HIS A 27 10.42 0.78 -12.00
C HIS A 27 9.10 1.53 -12.00
N VAL A 28 8.64 1.95 -10.83
CA VAL A 28 7.40 2.72 -10.66
C VAL A 28 7.76 4.14 -10.27
N LYS A 29 7.35 5.11 -11.10
CA LYS A 29 7.44 6.52 -10.74
C LYS A 29 6.21 6.91 -9.92
N LEU A 30 6.43 7.39 -8.70
CA LEU A 30 5.43 8.00 -7.84
C LEU A 30 5.75 9.48 -7.66
N LEU A 31 4.72 10.32 -7.53
CA LEU A 31 4.87 11.76 -7.26
C LEU A 31 5.76 12.53 -8.26
N GLY A 32 6.05 11.96 -9.43
CA GLY A 32 6.88 12.53 -10.48
C GLY A 32 8.39 12.41 -10.26
N ASN A 33 8.88 12.47 -9.02
CA ASN A 33 10.31 12.46 -8.68
C ASN A 33 10.76 11.22 -7.90
N LEU A 34 9.86 10.51 -7.21
CA LEU A 34 10.19 9.30 -6.47
C LEU A 34 10.16 8.10 -7.42
N THR A 35 11.28 7.40 -7.58
CA THR A 35 11.33 6.15 -8.34
C THR A 35 11.43 4.99 -7.38
N LEU A 36 10.39 4.16 -7.33
CA LEU A 36 10.40 2.89 -6.61
C LEU A 36 10.96 1.80 -7.52
N ASN A 37 12.06 1.20 -7.08
CA ASN A 37 12.63 0.02 -7.70
C ASN A 37 12.08 -1.20 -6.96
N LEU A 38 11.04 -1.81 -7.52
CA LEU A 38 10.43 -3.02 -6.98
C LEU A 38 11.16 -4.26 -7.49
N TRP A 39 11.55 -5.12 -6.56
CA TRP A 39 12.22 -6.40 -6.83
C TRP A 39 11.26 -7.49 -6.39
N ASP A 40 10.58 -8.10 -7.35
CA ASP A 40 9.64 -9.19 -7.13
C ASP A 40 10.41 -10.52 -7.21
N CYS A 41 10.85 -11.00 -6.05
CA CYS A 41 11.68 -12.20 -5.93
C CYS A 41 10.80 -13.45 -5.89
N GLY A 42 10.99 -14.38 -6.84
CA GLY A 42 10.29 -15.66 -6.87
C GLY A 42 10.62 -16.50 -5.64
N GLY A 43 9.60 -16.91 -4.89
CA GLY A 43 9.72 -17.65 -3.62
C GLY A 43 9.92 -19.17 -3.74
N GLN A 44 10.29 -19.69 -4.91
CA GLN A 44 10.53 -21.12 -5.07
C GLN A 44 11.85 -21.50 -4.37
N GLY A 45 11.89 -22.63 -3.66
CA GLY A 45 13.04 -23.01 -2.80
C GLY A 45 14.40 -22.93 -3.50
N ALA A 46 14.51 -23.40 -4.74
CA ALA A 46 15.75 -23.34 -5.52
C ALA A 46 16.22 -21.89 -5.79
N PHE A 47 15.30 -20.94 -5.96
CA PHE A 47 15.66 -19.52 -6.11
C PHE A 47 16.01 -18.88 -4.78
N MET A 48 15.28 -19.22 -3.71
CA MET A 48 15.57 -18.72 -2.36
C MET A 48 16.99 -19.07 -1.92
N GLU A 49 17.42 -20.31 -2.08
CA GLU A 49 18.80 -20.72 -1.77
C GLU A 49 19.84 -19.94 -2.60
N ASN A 50 19.54 -19.66 -3.87
CA ASN A 50 20.42 -18.87 -4.74
C ASN A 50 20.52 -17.41 -4.28
N TYR A 51 19.48 -16.83 -3.70
CA TYR A 51 19.52 -15.46 -3.15
C TYR A 51 20.45 -15.33 -1.95
N PHE A 52 20.66 -16.40 -1.17
CA PHE A 52 21.56 -16.36 -0.01
C PHE A 52 22.99 -16.78 -0.35
N THR A 53 23.14 -17.79 -1.22
CA THR A 53 24.44 -18.42 -1.49
C THR A 53 25.22 -17.76 -2.62
N SER A 54 24.54 -17.23 -3.63
CA SER A 54 25.21 -16.70 -4.82
C SER A 54 25.72 -15.28 -4.63
N GLN A 55 26.80 -14.92 -5.34
CA GLN A 55 27.31 -13.54 -5.41
C GLN A 55 26.24 -12.56 -5.93
N ARG A 56 25.33 -13.02 -6.81
CA ARG A 56 24.18 -12.23 -7.28
C ARG A 56 23.17 -12.00 -6.16
N GLY A 57 22.95 -13.02 -5.32
CA GLY A 57 22.13 -12.95 -4.12
C GLY A 57 22.58 -11.90 -3.11
N LYS A 58 23.88 -11.77 -2.87
CA LYS A 58 24.45 -10.70 -2.03
C LYS A 58 24.13 -9.29 -2.52
N ASN A 59 23.91 -9.09 -3.81
CA ASN A 59 23.52 -7.78 -4.34
C ASN A 59 22.05 -7.45 -4.08
N ILE A 60 21.18 -8.44 -3.86
CA ILE A 60 19.76 -8.22 -3.54
C ILE A 60 19.60 -7.48 -2.22
N PHE A 61 20.46 -7.77 -1.25
CA PHE A 61 20.37 -7.22 0.11
C PHE A 61 21.17 -5.93 0.32
N ARG A 62 21.80 -5.38 -0.73
CA ARG A 62 22.57 -4.13 -0.66
C ARG A 62 21.72 -2.94 -1.04
N ASN A 63 21.87 -1.83 -0.30
CA ASN A 63 21.13 -0.57 -0.53
C ASN A 63 19.61 -0.79 -0.53
N VAL A 64 19.13 -1.65 0.37
CA VAL A 64 17.70 -1.91 0.56
C VAL A 64 17.14 -0.87 1.52
N GLU A 65 16.18 -0.09 1.06
CA GLU A 65 15.43 0.85 1.91
C GLU A 65 14.29 0.16 2.66
N VAL A 66 13.64 -0.81 2.01
CA VAL A 66 12.45 -1.48 2.51
C VAL A 66 12.47 -2.95 2.10
N LEU A 67 12.30 -3.85 3.08
CA LEU A 67 11.97 -5.25 2.85
C LEU A 67 10.48 -5.46 3.09
N ILE A 68 9.78 -6.02 2.11
CA ILE A 68 8.39 -6.47 2.25
C ILE A 68 8.40 -8.00 2.15
N TYR A 69 8.20 -8.68 3.27
CA TYR A 69 8.05 -10.13 3.29
C TYR A 69 6.57 -10.49 3.35
N VAL A 70 6.16 -11.49 2.56
CA VAL A 70 4.75 -11.88 2.42
C VAL A 70 4.60 -13.29 2.94
N PHE A 71 3.80 -13.44 3.99
CA PHE A 71 3.43 -14.73 4.54
C PHE A 71 2.11 -15.19 3.94
N ASP A 72 2.09 -16.36 3.30
CA ASP A 72 0.87 -16.93 2.74
C ASP A 72 0.13 -17.75 3.79
N PHE A 73 -1.14 -17.43 4.08
CA PHE A 73 -1.94 -18.23 5.01
C PHE A 73 -2.08 -19.71 4.60
N GLU A 74 -2.05 -20.01 3.29
CA GLU A 74 -2.14 -21.40 2.80
C GLU A 74 -0.81 -22.16 2.86
N SER A 75 0.25 -21.54 3.38
CA SER A 75 1.57 -22.15 3.50
C SER A 75 1.50 -23.42 4.35
N ARG A 76 1.90 -24.54 3.75
CA ARG A 76 1.86 -25.86 4.40
C ARG A 76 3.05 -26.09 5.34
N ASP A 77 4.15 -25.36 5.15
CA ASP A 77 5.38 -25.49 5.91
C ASP A 77 5.83 -24.14 6.46
N MET A 78 5.24 -23.78 7.59
CA MET A 78 5.54 -22.51 8.26
C MET A 78 6.96 -22.47 8.83
N ASN A 79 7.51 -23.61 9.22
CA ASN A 79 8.86 -23.65 9.80
C ASN A 79 9.90 -23.30 8.74
N LEU A 80 9.74 -23.84 7.53
CA LEU A 80 10.59 -23.50 6.40
C LEU A 80 10.46 -22.01 6.02
N GLU A 81 9.24 -21.49 6.00
CA GLU A 81 8.98 -20.08 5.69
C GLU A 81 9.60 -19.13 6.73
N ILE A 82 9.52 -19.47 8.02
CA ILE A 82 10.18 -18.73 9.10
C ILE A 82 11.71 -18.79 8.94
N ALA A 83 12.28 -19.94 8.59
CA ALA A 83 13.71 -20.06 8.36
C ALA A 83 14.19 -19.19 7.18
N TYR A 84 13.43 -19.12 6.09
CA TYR A 84 13.71 -18.21 4.99
C TYR A 84 13.59 -16.74 5.40
N TYR A 85 12.55 -16.40 6.17
CA TYR A 85 12.39 -15.06 6.71
C TYR A 85 13.59 -14.63 7.57
N GLN A 86 14.03 -15.47 8.50
CA GLN A 86 15.21 -15.22 9.33
C GLN A 86 16.48 -15.04 8.48
N SER A 87 16.67 -15.88 7.46
CA SER A 87 17.80 -15.75 6.53
C SER A 87 17.79 -14.41 5.78
N CYS A 88 16.62 -13.91 5.39
CA CYS A 88 16.47 -12.57 4.81
C CYS A 88 16.83 -11.47 5.81
N LEU A 89 16.39 -11.59 7.06
CA LEU A 89 16.70 -10.61 8.10
C LEU A 89 18.20 -10.55 8.43
N GLU A 90 18.87 -11.70 8.51
CA GLU A 90 20.32 -11.76 8.74
C GLU A 90 21.09 -11.09 7.59
N ALA A 91 20.67 -11.34 6.35
CA ALA A 91 21.27 -10.72 5.17
C ALA A 91 21.04 -9.19 5.16
N ILE A 92 19.84 -8.73 5.51
CA ILE A 92 19.52 -7.30 5.64
C ILE A 92 20.32 -6.66 6.77
N LEU A 93 20.39 -7.28 7.94
CA LEU A 93 21.15 -6.75 9.08
C LEU A 93 22.64 -6.58 8.73
N THR A 94 23.18 -7.47 7.90
CA THR A 94 24.59 -7.43 7.46
C THR A 94 24.86 -6.39 6.38
N HIS A 95 23.89 -6.11 5.49
CA HIS A 95 24.12 -5.33 4.27
C HIS A 95 23.37 -4.00 4.20
N SER A 96 22.24 -3.88 4.90
CA SER A 96 21.33 -2.72 4.91
C SER A 96 20.61 -2.62 6.27
N SER A 97 21.34 -2.33 7.35
CA SER A 97 20.79 -2.29 8.73
C SER A 97 19.68 -1.26 8.93
N ASP A 98 19.64 -0.22 8.10
CA ASP A 98 18.66 0.87 8.18
C ASP A 98 17.36 0.55 7.40
N ALA A 99 17.27 -0.63 6.78
CA ALA A 99 16.11 -1.05 6.02
C ALA A 99 14.88 -1.20 6.93
N LYS A 100 13.73 -0.72 6.45
CA LYS A 100 12.44 -0.87 7.15
C LYS A 100 11.82 -2.22 6.79
N ILE A 101 11.37 -2.96 7.80
CA ILE A 101 10.82 -4.30 7.59
C ILE A 101 9.29 -4.27 7.67
N PHE A 102 8.63 -4.82 6.65
CA PHE A 102 7.19 -5.03 6.59
C PHE A 102 6.86 -6.48 6.37
N CYS A 103 5.96 -7.00 7.21
CA CYS A 103 5.43 -8.35 7.08
C CYS A 103 3.96 -8.30 6.70
N LEU A 104 3.62 -8.84 5.53
CA LEU A 104 2.25 -8.92 5.04
C LEU A 104 1.73 -10.34 5.27
N ILE A 105 0.82 -10.50 6.23
CA ILE A 105 0.08 -11.74 6.42
C ILE A 105 -1.04 -11.74 5.37
N HIS A 106 -0.86 -12.52 4.31
CA HIS A 106 -1.64 -12.46 3.08
C HIS A 106 -2.69 -13.56 2.99
N LYS A 107 -3.68 -13.35 2.11
CA LYS A 107 -4.86 -14.21 1.91
C LYS A 107 -5.73 -14.37 3.17
N MET A 108 -5.83 -13.30 3.95
CA MET A 108 -6.67 -13.28 5.16
C MET A 108 -8.17 -13.42 4.87
N ASP A 109 -8.59 -13.28 3.61
CA ASP A 109 -9.94 -13.56 3.14
C ASP A 109 -10.37 -15.03 3.33
N LEU A 110 -9.40 -15.96 3.40
CA LEU A 110 -9.66 -17.38 3.61
C LEU A 110 -10.02 -17.73 5.06
N ILE A 111 -9.75 -16.81 5.99
CA ILE A 111 -10.10 -16.95 7.40
C ILE A 111 -11.49 -16.34 7.62
N ALA A 112 -12.32 -16.98 8.45
CA ALA A 112 -13.61 -16.41 8.86
C ALA A 112 -13.40 -15.11 9.66
N GLU A 113 -14.24 -14.11 9.44
CA GLU A 113 -14.08 -12.74 9.93
C GLU A 113 -13.83 -12.67 11.45
N ASP A 114 -14.59 -13.45 12.22
CA ASP A 114 -14.50 -13.51 13.68
C ASP A 114 -13.13 -13.96 14.21
N HIS A 115 -12.39 -14.74 13.42
CA HIS A 115 -11.08 -15.28 13.81
C HIS A 115 -9.90 -14.48 13.24
N ARG A 116 -10.13 -13.59 12.27
CA ARG A 116 -9.05 -12.85 11.58
C ARG A 116 -8.20 -12.02 12.52
N GLU A 117 -8.84 -11.33 13.47
CA GLU A 117 -8.14 -10.42 14.38
C GLU A 117 -7.29 -11.19 15.39
N MET A 118 -7.82 -12.28 15.94
CA MET A 118 -7.09 -13.13 16.88
C MET A 118 -5.87 -13.75 16.21
N TYR A 119 -6.05 -14.34 15.02
CA TYR A 119 -4.96 -14.92 14.25
C TYR A 119 -3.89 -13.89 13.88
N PHE A 120 -4.30 -12.69 13.46
CA PHE A 120 -3.37 -11.62 13.11
C PHE A 120 -2.50 -11.22 14.30
N LYS A 121 -3.09 -11.02 15.48
CA LYS A 121 -2.35 -10.59 16.69
C LYS A 121 -1.32 -11.62 17.14
N GLU A 122 -1.71 -12.90 17.17
CA GLU A 122 -0.80 -13.99 17.51
C GLU A 122 0.42 -14.00 16.58
N ARG A 123 0.19 -13.90 15.27
CA ARG A 123 1.26 -13.87 14.27
C ARG A 123 2.08 -12.59 14.31
N GLU A 124 1.45 -11.46 14.58
CA GLU A 124 2.15 -10.19 14.71
C GLU A 124 3.15 -10.23 15.86
N GLU A 125 2.75 -10.76 17.02
CA GLU A 125 3.63 -10.91 18.19
C GLU A 125 4.83 -11.81 17.88
N ASP A 126 4.58 -12.97 17.26
CA ASP A 126 5.64 -13.90 16.84
C ASP A 126 6.62 -13.26 15.85
N LEU A 127 6.11 -12.61 14.81
CA LEU A 127 6.94 -11.99 13.78
C LEU A 127 7.75 -10.82 14.35
N ILE A 128 7.17 -10.01 15.24
CA ILE A 128 7.91 -8.93 15.91
C ILE A 128 9.04 -9.51 16.76
N LEU A 129 8.82 -10.61 17.48
CA LEU A 129 9.85 -11.27 18.27
C LEU A 129 10.97 -11.82 17.38
N LEU A 130 10.62 -12.52 16.30
CA LEU A 130 11.56 -13.09 15.32
C LEU A 130 12.36 -12.02 14.56
N SER A 131 11.82 -10.81 14.46
CA SER A 131 12.45 -9.72 13.70
C SER A 131 13.54 -8.97 14.46
N LYS A 132 13.63 -9.15 15.79
CA LYS A 132 14.61 -8.44 16.61
C LYS A 132 16.04 -8.75 16.13
N PRO A 133 16.93 -7.74 16.06
CA PRO A 133 16.79 -6.38 16.59
C PRO A 133 16.11 -5.37 15.65
N LEU A 134 15.69 -5.76 14.44
CA LEU A 134 15.06 -4.87 13.47
C LEU A 134 13.59 -4.57 13.86
N GLU A 135 13.13 -3.36 13.58
CA GLU A 135 11.72 -3.00 13.74
C GLU A 135 10.90 -3.55 12.57
N CYS A 136 9.87 -4.34 12.89
CA CYS A 136 8.95 -4.92 11.92
C CYS A 136 7.54 -4.36 12.12
N LYS A 137 6.88 -3.99 11.02
CA LYS A 137 5.45 -3.63 10.99
C LYS A 137 4.65 -4.68 10.22
N CYS A 138 3.63 -5.22 10.86
CA CYS A 138 2.78 -6.27 10.29
C CYS A 138 1.48 -5.70 9.71
N PHE A 139 0.99 -6.29 8.63
CA PHE A 139 -0.32 -5.98 8.06
C PHE A 139 -1.04 -7.26 7.63
N LYS A 140 -2.31 -7.38 8.03
CA LYS A 140 -3.25 -8.32 7.41
C LYS A 140 -3.66 -7.79 6.03
N THR A 141 -3.52 -8.61 5.00
CA THR A 141 -3.80 -8.19 3.63
C THR A 141 -4.62 -9.23 2.86
N SER A 142 -5.52 -8.74 2.01
CA SER A 142 -6.18 -9.52 0.97
C SER A 142 -6.25 -8.72 -0.33
N ILE A 143 -6.20 -9.42 -1.47
CA ILE A 143 -6.44 -8.79 -2.78
C ILE A 143 -7.92 -8.47 -3.02
N TRP A 144 -8.82 -8.97 -2.17
CA TRP A 144 -10.26 -8.85 -2.34
C TRP A 144 -10.89 -7.67 -1.58
N ASP A 145 -10.12 -7.00 -0.73
CA ASP A 145 -10.57 -5.89 0.11
C ASP A 145 -9.58 -4.71 0.13
N GLU A 146 -9.91 -3.67 0.90
CA GLU A 146 -9.11 -2.45 1.04
C GLU A 146 -7.79 -2.61 1.81
N THR A 147 -7.61 -3.74 2.51
CA THR A 147 -6.46 -3.92 3.42
C THR A 147 -5.13 -3.91 2.66
N LEU A 148 -5.13 -4.32 1.39
CA LEU A 148 -3.96 -4.18 0.53
C LEU A 148 -3.56 -2.71 0.30
N TYR A 149 -4.54 -1.84 0.07
CA TYR A 149 -4.27 -0.40 -0.11
C TYR A 149 -3.75 0.21 1.18
N LYS A 150 -4.21 -0.27 2.35
CA LYS A 150 -3.71 0.17 3.66
C LYS A 150 -2.23 -0.12 3.82
N ALA A 151 -1.84 -1.38 3.59
CA ALA A 151 -0.45 -1.80 3.71
C ALA A 151 0.46 -1.01 2.75
N TRP A 152 0.10 -0.94 1.46
CA TRP A 152 0.91 -0.24 0.47
C TRP A 152 0.94 1.28 0.67
N SER A 153 -0.16 1.91 1.11
CA SER A 153 -0.16 3.33 1.43
C SER A 153 0.79 3.61 2.60
N SER A 154 0.79 2.77 3.65
CA SER A 154 1.72 2.92 4.77
C SER A 154 3.19 2.73 4.35
N ILE A 155 3.48 1.72 3.54
CA ILE A 155 4.83 1.46 3.02
C ILE A 155 5.33 2.65 2.18
N VAL A 156 4.51 3.12 1.24
CA VAL A 156 4.87 4.25 0.38
C VAL A 156 4.99 5.54 1.19
N TYR A 157 4.10 5.79 2.16
CA TYR A 157 4.17 6.94 3.05
C TYR A 157 5.54 7.06 3.73
N MET A 158 6.11 5.95 4.18
CA MET A 158 7.44 5.93 4.81
C MET A 158 8.62 6.17 3.86
N LEU A 159 8.39 6.14 2.55
CA LEU A 159 9.38 6.41 1.51
C LEU A 159 9.28 7.84 0.94
N ILE A 160 8.19 8.56 1.22
CA ILE A 160 7.99 9.90 0.68
C ILE A 160 8.84 10.90 1.49
N PRO A 161 9.78 11.62 0.84
CA PRO A 161 10.52 12.68 1.50
C PRO A 161 9.59 13.86 1.81
N ASN A 162 9.83 14.55 2.92
CA ASN A 162 9.11 15.79 3.30
C ASN A 162 7.59 15.62 3.45
N VAL A 163 7.10 14.42 3.79
CA VAL A 163 5.66 14.18 3.96
C VAL A 163 5.02 15.11 4.99
N LYS A 164 5.77 15.52 6.02
CA LYS A 164 5.32 16.49 7.04
C LYS A 164 5.03 17.87 6.45
N ASP A 165 5.82 18.33 5.48
CA ASP A 165 5.59 19.63 4.83
C ASP A 165 4.34 19.59 3.95
N VAL A 166 4.11 18.45 3.30
CA VAL A 166 2.88 18.18 2.53
C VAL A 166 1.68 18.18 3.46
N GLU A 167 1.75 17.50 4.60
CA GLU A 167 0.68 17.48 5.62
C GLU A 167 0.40 18.88 6.18
N ASN A 168 1.44 19.66 6.50
CA ASN A 168 1.27 21.04 6.96
C ASN A 168 0.58 21.92 5.92
N SER A 169 0.99 21.80 4.65
CA SER A 169 0.37 22.52 3.54
C SER A 169 -1.08 22.08 3.31
N LEU A 170 -1.35 20.79 3.44
CA LEU A 170 -2.70 20.22 3.31
C LEU A 170 -3.63 20.65 4.45
N ASN A 171 -3.09 20.76 5.67
CA ASN A 171 -3.81 21.29 6.82
C ASN A 171 -4.18 22.76 6.61
N GLN A 172 -3.23 23.60 6.18
CA GLN A 172 -3.52 24.99 5.83
C GLN A 172 -4.57 25.11 4.71
N PHE A 173 -4.49 24.25 3.69
CA PHE A 173 -5.47 24.20 2.61
C PHE A 173 -6.87 23.80 3.12
N SER A 174 -6.94 22.77 3.97
CA SER A 174 -8.18 22.36 4.64
C SER A 174 -8.74 23.46 5.55
N ASP A 175 -7.87 24.25 6.17
CA ASP A 175 -8.22 25.37 7.03
C ASP A 175 -8.90 26.49 6.25
N ILE A 176 -8.32 26.87 5.10
CA ILE A 176 -8.84 27.91 4.20
C ILE A 176 -10.19 27.50 3.59
N LEU A 177 -10.33 26.23 3.22
CA LEU A 177 -11.57 25.74 2.60
C LEU A 177 -12.72 25.54 3.57
N GLU A 178 -12.49 25.55 4.88
CA GLU A 178 -13.48 25.08 5.84
C GLU A 178 -13.95 23.64 5.56
N ALA A 179 -13.08 22.83 4.96
CA ALA A 179 -13.35 21.43 4.66
C ALA A 179 -13.25 20.58 5.94
N ASP A 180 -14.14 19.60 6.08
CA ASP A 180 -14.13 18.66 7.19
C ASP A 180 -12.98 17.65 7.05
N GLU A 181 -12.70 17.27 5.80
CA GLU A 181 -11.64 16.34 5.45
C GLU A 181 -11.08 16.62 4.05
N VAL A 182 -9.76 16.54 3.92
CA VAL A 182 -9.04 16.62 2.64
C VAL A 182 -8.08 15.45 2.53
N LEU A 183 -8.16 14.70 1.43
CA LEU A 183 -7.27 13.58 1.13
C LEU A 183 -6.47 13.87 -0.13
N LEU A 184 -5.18 13.59 -0.10
CA LEU A 184 -4.29 13.69 -1.24
C LEU A 184 -3.88 12.30 -1.71
N PHE A 185 -4.10 11.99 -2.99
CA PHE A 185 -3.80 10.69 -3.59
C PHE A 185 -2.77 10.80 -4.69
N GLU A 186 -1.94 9.77 -4.84
CA GLU A 186 -1.05 9.65 -6.00
C GLU A 186 -1.86 9.28 -7.25
N ARG A 187 -1.59 9.96 -8.36
CA ARG A 187 -2.46 9.92 -9.55
C ARG A 187 -2.58 8.54 -10.20
N ALA A 188 -1.51 7.78 -10.29
CA ALA A 188 -1.51 6.49 -11.00
C ALA A 188 -2.14 5.38 -10.15
N THR A 189 -1.64 5.23 -8.93
CA THR A 189 -1.96 4.16 -7.97
C THR A 189 -3.21 4.44 -7.15
N PHE A 190 -3.55 5.72 -6.96
CA PHE A 190 -4.58 6.17 -6.03
C PHE A 190 -4.29 5.82 -4.56
N LEU A 191 -3.02 5.61 -4.21
CA LEU A 191 -2.59 5.48 -2.82
C LEU A 191 -2.67 6.82 -2.09
N VAL A 192 -3.02 6.78 -0.82
CA VAL A 192 -3.11 7.95 0.05
C VAL A 192 -1.69 8.44 0.38
N ILE A 193 -1.43 9.71 0.12
CA ILE A 193 -0.14 10.38 0.40
C ILE A 193 -0.22 11.11 1.74
N ALA A 194 -1.26 11.91 1.91
CA ALA A 194 -1.47 12.77 3.06
C ALA A 194 -2.97 13.00 3.25
N HIS A 195 -3.36 13.32 4.47
CA HIS A 195 -4.75 13.68 4.78
C HIS A 195 -4.78 14.78 5.84
N SER A 196 -5.85 15.57 5.82
CA SER A 196 -6.21 16.52 6.85
C SER A 196 -7.64 16.22 7.29
N GLN A 197 -7.88 16.18 8.60
CA GLN A 197 -9.20 15.95 9.17
C GLN A 197 -9.42 16.91 10.33
N ARG A 198 -10.58 17.58 10.36
CA ARG A 198 -10.96 18.46 11.47
C ARG A 198 -11.68 17.71 12.59
N SER A 199 -12.40 16.64 12.24
CA SER A 199 -13.14 15.82 13.18
C SER A 199 -12.84 14.33 12.94
N SER A 200 -12.80 13.57 14.02
CA SER A 200 -12.61 12.12 13.95
C SER A 200 -13.85 11.48 13.33
N ASN A 201 -13.65 10.67 12.29
CA ASN A 201 -14.71 9.87 11.70
C ASN A 201 -14.79 8.49 12.38
N THR A 202 -15.97 7.86 12.33
CA THR A 202 -16.17 6.50 12.87
C THR A 202 -15.45 5.44 12.04
N ASP A 203 -15.32 5.64 10.73
CA ASP A 203 -14.63 4.69 9.85
C ASP A 203 -13.15 5.06 9.68
N ILE A 204 -12.29 4.32 10.39
CA ILE A 204 -10.84 4.47 10.34
C ILE A 204 -10.21 3.90 9.05
N HIS A 205 -10.95 3.14 8.24
CA HIS A 205 -10.48 2.53 6.98
C HIS A 205 -11.04 3.22 5.73
N ARG A 206 -11.68 4.39 5.91
CA ARG A 206 -12.33 5.12 4.82
C ARG A 206 -11.35 5.53 3.72
N PHE A 207 -10.10 5.86 4.05
CA PHE A 207 -9.13 6.35 3.07
C PHE A 207 -8.79 5.28 2.03
N GLU A 208 -8.63 4.04 2.49
CA GLU A 208 -8.32 2.88 1.67
C GLU A 208 -9.54 2.39 0.89
N LYS A 209 -10.73 2.47 1.51
CA LYS A 209 -12.00 2.22 0.82
C LYS A 209 -12.19 3.20 -0.34
N ILE A 210 -11.98 4.50 -0.13
CA ILE A 210 -12.06 5.52 -1.18
C ILE A 210 -11.04 5.21 -2.29
N SER A 211 -9.80 4.89 -1.92
CA SER A 211 -8.75 4.51 -2.86
C SER A 211 -9.18 3.35 -3.75
N ASN A 212 -9.72 2.29 -3.15
CA ASN A 212 -10.19 1.12 -3.88
C ASN A 212 -11.39 1.45 -4.78
N ILE A 213 -12.41 2.17 -4.28
CA ILE A 213 -13.60 2.55 -5.04
C ILE A 213 -13.21 3.36 -6.28
N ILE A 214 -12.41 4.42 -6.11
CA ILE A 214 -12.03 5.30 -7.22
C ILE A 214 -11.10 4.59 -8.20
N LYS A 215 -10.21 3.71 -7.71
CA LYS A 215 -9.39 2.88 -8.60
C LYS A 215 -10.28 1.98 -9.47
N GLN A 216 -11.24 1.25 -8.90
CA GLN A 216 -12.15 0.42 -9.69
C GLN A 216 -12.99 1.24 -10.68
N PHE A 217 -13.42 2.44 -10.28
CA PHE A 217 -14.11 3.37 -11.18
C PHE A 217 -13.21 3.81 -12.34
N LYS A 218 -11.96 4.18 -12.08
CA LYS A 218 -10.96 4.56 -13.09
C LYS A 218 -10.66 3.42 -14.07
N LEU A 219 -10.58 2.18 -13.59
CA LEU A 219 -10.46 0.99 -14.45
C LEU A 219 -11.69 0.83 -15.35
N SER A 220 -12.87 1.13 -14.83
CA SER A 220 -14.13 1.05 -15.59
C SER A 220 -14.21 2.13 -16.68
N CYS A 221 -13.78 3.36 -16.38
CA CYS A 221 -13.61 4.41 -17.40
C CYS A 221 -12.62 4.00 -18.50
N SER A 222 -11.51 3.37 -18.11
CA SER A 222 -10.47 2.96 -19.07
C SER A 222 -10.99 1.90 -20.05
N LYS A 223 -11.87 0.99 -19.60
CA LYS A 223 -12.52 -0.01 -20.46
C LYS A 223 -13.40 0.60 -21.56
N ILE A 224 -13.97 1.78 -21.33
CA ILE A 224 -14.77 2.52 -22.32
C ILE A 224 -13.92 3.54 -23.11
N GLY A 225 -12.59 3.50 -22.98
CA GLY A 225 -11.68 4.41 -23.69
C GLY A 225 -11.64 5.84 -23.13
N ALA A 226 -12.16 6.06 -21.92
CA ALA A 226 -12.20 7.37 -21.27
C ALA A 226 -11.25 7.44 -20.06
N GLN A 227 -10.81 8.65 -19.73
CA GLN A 227 -10.02 8.92 -18.53
C GLN A 227 -10.86 9.63 -17.47
N PHE A 228 -10.77 9.16 -16.23
CA PHE A 228 -11.37 9.82 -15.08
C PHE A 228 -10.74 11.22 -14.89
N LYS A 229 -11.56 12.26 -14.81
CA LYS A 229 -11.11 13.65 -14.59
C LYS A 229 -11.53 14.17 -13.22
N PHE A 230 -12.83 14.28 -12.99
CA PHE A 230 -13.38 14.74 -11.73
C PHE A 230 -14.62 13.92 -11.36
N MET A 231 -14.98 13.93 -10.07
CA MET A 231 -16.22 13.39 -9.53
C MET A 231 -16.77 14.36 -8.50
N GLU A 232 -18.08 14.57 -8.53
CA GLU A 232 -18.81 15.35 -7.54
C GLU A 232 -19.95 14.50 -7.00
N VAL A 233 -19.99 14.32 -5.69
CA VAL A 233 -21.03 13.54 -4.99
C VAL A 233 -21.65 14.43 -3.93
N ARG A 234 -22.98 14.59 -3.97
CA ARG A 234 -23.72 15.39 -2.99
C ARG A 234 -24.92 14.62 -2.46
N ASN A 235 -25.21 14.84 -1.20
CA ASN A 235 -26.49 14.46 -0.59
C ASN A 235 -26.93 15.57 0.38
N SER A 236 -27.88 15.28 1.27
CA SER A 236 -28.36 16.24 2.27
C SER A 236 -27.34 16.56 3.36
N THR A 237 -26.36 15.69 3.62
CA THR A 237 -25.42 15.81 4.74
C THR A 237 -24.05 16.34 4.33
N PHE A 238 -23.55 15.98 3.15
CA PHE A 238 -22.22 16.38 2.68
C PHE A 238 -22.14 16.56 1.16
N ALA A 239 -21.09 17.27 0.74
CA ALA A 239 -20.58 17.33 -0.60
C ALA A 239 -19.13 16.81 -0.63
N CYS A 240 -18.82 15.98 -1.63
CA CYS A 240 -17.50 15.42 -1.86
C CYS A 240 -17.06 15.73 -3.29
N PHE A 241 -15.86 16.28 -3.42
CA PHE A 241 -15.24 16.66 -4.68
C PHE A 241 -13.93 15.91 -4.84
N ILE A 242 -13.80 15.16 -5.93
CA ILE A 242 -12.56 14.46 -6.28
C ILE A 242 -12.09 15.02 -7.62
N ASP A 243 -10.92 15.64 -7.66
CA ASP A 243 -10.40 16.26 -8.87
C ASP A 243 -8.88 16.13 -8.97
N VAL A 244 -8.36 16.29 -10.18
CA VAL A 244 -6.93 16.41 -10.43
C VAL A 244 -6.42 17.67 -9.75
N PHE A 245 -5.43 17.52 -8.86
CA PHE A 245 -4.86 18.64 -8.11
C PHE A 245 -3.53 19.09 -8.70
N THR A 246 -2.65 18.13 -9.00
CA THR A 246 -1.38 18.38 -9.69
C THR A 246 -1.22 17.37 -10.83
N PRO A 247 -0.19 17.49 -11.69
CA PRO A 247 0.10 16.45 -12.68
C PRO A 247 0.28 15.04 -12.10
N ASN A 248 0.64 14.94 -10.81
CA ASN A 248 0.95 13.69 -10.11
C ASN A 248 -0.03 13.34 -8.99
N THR A 249 -1.06 14.16 -8.70
CA THR A 249 -1.97 13.92 -7.57
C THR A 249 -3.43 14.22 -7.88
N TYR A 250 -4.32 13.50 -7.21
CA TYR A 250 -5.73 13.87 -7.03
C TYR A 250 -5.94 14.41 -5.61
N VAL A 251 -6.94 15.27 -5.46
CA VAL A 251 -7.44 15.69 -4.15
C VAL A 251 -8.89 15.24 -3.99
N CYS A 252 -9.26 14.79 -2.80
CA CYS A 252 -10.64 14.59 -2.38
C CYS A 252 -10.94 15.58 -1.26
N ILE A 253 -12.01 16.35 -1.40
CA ILE A 253 -12.43 17.35 -0.43
C ILE A 253 -13.84 16.98 0.01
N VAL A 254 -14.03 16.80 1.32
CA VAL A 254 -15.33 16.52 1.93
C VAL A 254 -15.74 17.71 2.79
N MET A 255 -16.95 18.18 2.55
CA MET A 255 -17.54 19.30 3.26
C MET A 255 -18.94 18.91 3.71
N SER A 256 -19.26 19.08 4.98
CA SER A 256 -20.64 19.09 5.46
C SER A 256 -21.38 20.21 4.73
N ASN A 257 -22.66 19.98 4.43
CA ASN A 257 -23.52 20.98 3.79
C ASN A 257 -23.75 22.17 4.75
N ARG A 258 -22.73 23.01 4.88
CA ARG A 258 -22.86 24.43 5.16
C ARG A 258 -23.15 25.06 3.80
N SER A 259 -24.02 26.05 3.74
CA SER A 259 -24.50 26.71 2.51
C SER A 259 -23.36 27.37 1.71
N ILE A 260 -22.51 26.56 1.08
CA ILE A 260 -21.41 26.96 0.23
C ILE A 260 -21.96 26.95 -1.19
N SER A 261 -22.13 28.14 -1.76
CA SER A 261 -22.54 28.26 -3.15
C SER A 261 -21.40 27.76 -4.04
N THR A 262 -21.59 26.64 -4.71
CA THR A 262 -20.76 26.30 -5.86
C THR A 262 -21.27 27.08 -7.06
N GLN A 263 -20.84 28.34 -7.16
CA GLN A 263 -20.96 29.05 -8.43
C GLN A 263 -19.86 28.50 -9.34
N ARG A 264 -20.29 27.80 -10.41
CA ARG A 264 -19.46 27.50 -11.57
C ARG A 264 -19.28 28.75 -12.41
#